data_AF-A0A2W1E509-F1
#
_entry.id   AF-A0A2W1E509-F1
#
_cell.length_a   1.000
_cell.length_b   1.000
_cell.length_c   1.000
_cell.angle_alpha   90.00
_cell.angle_beta   90.00
_cell.angle_gamma   90.00
#
_symmetry.space_group_name_H-M   'P 1'
#
loop_
_entity.id
_entity.type
_entity.pdbx_description
1 polymer ?
#
loop_
_entity_poly.entity_id
_entity_poly.type
_entity_poly.pdbx_seq_one_letter_code
_entity_poly.pdbx_strand_id
1 'polypeptide(L)'
;MSSDADYAAFLDKANQDIGSAETRDASQKQGYGTKSVNTAVPKVLEQVEEYYVSDADEPFEPVALSFEGSSVSADDLEKLIGSDKVEEVKGTGFESQYKKVVDAVKQAGDGTVKVFRVELQGTRAEYYVVTVDEKQGRLVGLKALAVES
;
A
#
# COMPACT_ATOMS: atom_id res chain seq x y z
N MET A 1 1.70 -47.20 -9.88
CA MET A 1 1.11 -45.92 -10.29
C MET A 1 1.55 -44.91 -9.24
N SER A 2 2.67 -44.23 -9.52
CA SER A 2 3.44 -43.45 -8.54
C SER A 2 3.66 -42.04 -9.08
N SER A 3 2.61 -41.21 -9.11
CA SER A 3 2.74 -39.83 -9.59
C SER A 3 2.00 -38.79 -8.74
N ASP A 4 1.29 -39.20 -7.68
CA ASP A 4 0.58 -38.25 -6.81
C ASP A 4 1.45 -37.76 -5.64
N ALA A 5 2.39 -38.59 -5.17
CA ALA A 5 3.27 -38.24 -4.05
C ALA A 5 4.34 -37.19 -4.41
N ASP A 6 4.86 -37.23 -5.65
CA ASP A 6 5.89 -36.27 -6.09
C ASP A 6 5.31 -34.88 -6.37
N TYR A 7 4.02 -34.77 -6.72
CA TYR A 7 3.35 -33.47 -6.91
C TYR A 7 3.15 -32.74 -5.58
N ALA A 8 2.78 -33.47 -4.52
CA ALA A 8 2.69 -32.93 -3.17
C ALA A 8 4.06 -32.46 -2.65
N ALA A 9 5.14 -33.19 -2.95
CA ALA A 9 6.48 -32.82 -2.52
C ALA A 9 7.01 -31.56 -3.23
N PHE A 10 6.61 -31.29 -4.48
CA PHE A 10 6.94 -30.03 -5.17
C PHE A 10 6.19 -28.82 -4.56
N LEU A 11 4.91 -28.99 -4.21
CA LEU A 11 4.13 -27.96 -3.51
C LEU A 11 4.67 -27.68 -2.11
N ASP A 12 5.07 -28.72 -1.36
CA ASP A 12 5.62 -28.54 -0.02
C ASP A 12 7.04 -27.95 -0.05
N LYS A 13 7.85 -28.36 -1.04
CA LYS A 13 9.23 -27.86 -1.18
C LYS A 13 9.33 -26.41 -1.65
N ALA A 14 8.31 -25.89 -2.35
CA ALA A 14 8.19 -24.45 -2.60
C ALA A 14 7.86 -23.64 -1.33
N ASN A 15 7.21 -24.27 -0.34
CA ASN A 15 6.87 -23.63 0.94
C ASN A 15 7.96 -23.80 2.02
N GLN A 16 8.88 -24.76 1.88
CA GLN A 16 9.91 -25.05 2.90
C GLN A 16 11.22 -24.27 2.76
N ASP A 17 11.49 -23.56 1.66
CA ASP A 17 12.67 -22.67 1.55
C ASP A 17 12.45 -21.30 2.21
N ILE A 18 11.44 -21.18 3.09
CA ILE A 18 11.23 -20.02 3.97
C ILE A 18 11.14 -20.51 5.42
N GLY A 19 11.98 -21.47 5.79
CA GLY A 19 12.08 -21.95 7.17
C GLY A 19 13.18 -21.22 7.95
N SER A 20 12.89 -20.03 8.49
CA SER A 20 13.39 -19.51 9.79
C SER A 20 13.16 -17.99 9.92
N ALA A 21 11.96 -17.58 10.27
CA ALA A 21 11.75 -16.36 11.06
C ALA A 21 10.43 -16.47 11.80
N GLU A 22 10.53 -16.39 13.12
CA GLU A 22 9.44 -16.27 14.07
C GLU A 22 8.36 -15.29 13.59
N THR A 23 7.10 -15.69 13.81
CA THR A 23 5.91 -14.84 13.97
C THR A 23 6.08 -13.39 13.51
N ARG A 24 5.82 -13.13 12.23
CA ARG A 24 5.53 -11.78 11.75
C ARG A 24 4.19 -11.81 11.04
N ASP A 25 3.28 -11.06 11.62
CA ASP A 25 2.01 -10.60 11.05
C ASP A 25 2.03 -10.52 9.52
N ALA A 26 0.90 -10.91 8.94
CA ALA A 26 0.59 -10.84 7.54
C ALA A 26 0.81 -9.43 6.96
N SER A 27 2.01 -9.10 6.48
CA SER A 27 2.32 -7.87 5.70
C SER A 27 3.73 -7.85 5.08
N GLN A 28 4.29 -8.99 4.70
CA GLN A 28 5.53 -9.02 3.90
C GLN A 28 5.36 -9.91 2.68
N LYS A 29 4.52 -9.47 1.72
CA LYS A 29 4.83 -9.74 0.33
C LYS A 29 6.15 -9.02 0.05
N GLN A 30 7.15 -9.72 -0.49
CA GLN A 30 8.30 -9.10 -1.15
C GLN A 30 7.80 -8.38 -2.41
N GLY A 31 7.05 -7.29 -2.23
CA GLY A 31 6.71 -6.35 -3.27
C GLY A 31 7.83 -5.31 -3.35
N TYR A 32 8.17 -4.88 -4.55
CA TYR A 32 8.98 -3.69 -4.76
C TYR A 32 8.17 -2.47 -4.33
N GLY A 33 8.09 -2.22 -3.03
CA GLY A 33 7.25 -1.16 -2.46
C GLY A 33 7.64 -0.87 -1.01
N THR A 34 7.40 0.38 -0.60
CA THR A 34 7.78 0.86 0.73
C THR A 34 6.83 0.33 1.82
N LYS A 35 7.22 0.43 3.10
CA LYS A 35 6.40 -0.09 4.22
C LYS A 35 5.08 0.65 4.29
N SER A 36 3.98 -0.09 4.25
CA SER A 36 2.64 0.52 4.14
C SER A 36 1.66 0.08 5.21
N VAL A 37 1.92 -1.01 5.93
CA VAL A 37 1.04 -1.50 6.99
C VAL A 37 1.84 -1.77 8.25
N ASN A 38 1.48 -1.10 9.34
CA ASN A 38 1.98 -1.28 10.70
C ASN A 38 0.84 -1.28 11.74
N THR A 39 -0.42 -1.08 11.32
CA THR A 39 -1.61 -1.14 12.18
C THR A 39 -2.80 -1.76 11.43
N ALA A 40 -3.91 -2.00 12.12
CA ALA A 40 -5.09 -2.66 11.56
C ALA A 40 -5.69 -1.84 10.42
N VAL A 41 -5.77 -2.44 9.23
CA VAL A 41 -6.38 -1.82 8.04
C VAL A 41 -7.90 -1.76 8.21
N PRO A 42 -8.54 -0.59 7.97
CA PRO A 42 -9.99 -0.49 7.89
C PRO A 42 -10.58 -1.39 6.79
N LYS A 43 -11.60 -2.19 7.12
CA LYS A 43 -12.28 -3.08 6.15
C LYS A 43 -12.75 -2.39 4.87
N VAL A 44 -13.12 -1.11 4.97
CA VAL A 44 -13.54 -0.32 3.80
C VAL A 44 -12.44 -0.23 2.74
N LEU A 45 -11.16 -0.21 3.15
CA LEU A 45 -10.01 -0.15 2.24
C LEU A 45 -9.68 -1.53 1.66
N GLU A 46 -9.89 -2.60 2.44
CA GLU A 46 -9.71 -3.99 1.96
C GLU A 46 -10.71 -4.38 0.88
N GLN A 47 -11.88 -3.72 0.85
CA GLN A 47 -12.93 -3.96 -0.14
C GLN A 47 -12.74 -3.17 -1.44
N VAL A 48 -11.73 -2.31 -1.52
CA VAL A 48 -11.46 -1.52 -2.72
C VAL A 48 -10.64 -2.35 -3.70
N GLU A 49 -11.32 -2.98 -4.65
CA GLU A 49 -10.70 -3.65 -5.79
C GLU A 49 -10.62 -2.65 -6.96
N GLU A 50 -9.68 -1.72 -6.87
CA GLU A 50 -9.41 -0.74 -7.92
C GLU A 50 -7.96 -0.89 -8.40
N TYR A 51 -7.69 -0.51 -9.65
CA TYR A 51 -6.37 -0.61 -10.27
C TYR A 51 -5.91 0.77 -10.74
N TYR A 52 -4.64 1.08 -10.49
CA TYR A 52 -4.04 2.30 -10.98
C TYR A 52 -3.61 2.10 -12.44
N VAL A 53 -4.20 2.90 -13.32
CA VAL A 53 -3.92 2.87 -14.76
C VAL A 53 -2.50 3.39 -15.00
N SER A 54 -1.58 2.46 -15.25
CA SER A 54 -0.17 2.69 -15.61
C SER A 54 0.28 1.57 -16.55
N ASP A 55 1.53 1.59 -17.02
CA ASP A 55 2.06 0.54 -17.91
C ASP A 55 1.96 -0.89 -17.32
N ALA A 56 1.85 -0.99 -15.98
CA ALA A 56 1.74 -2.26 -15.25
C ALA A 56 0.35 -2.58 -14.68
N ASP A 57 -0.63 -1.65 -14.77
CA ASP A 57 -1.99 -1.82 -14.22
C ASP A 57 -2.03 -2.46 -12.81
N GLU A 58 -1.32 -1.88 -11.84
CA GLU A 58 -1.19 -2.43 -10.50
C GLU A 58 -2.42 -2.14 -9.61
N PRO A 59 -2.84 -3.09 -8.76
CA PRO A 59 -3.95 -2.88 -7.84
C PRO A 59 -3.59 -1.86 -6.75
N PHE A 60 -4.62 -1.21 -6.20
CA PHE A 60 -4.48 -0.43 -4.98
C PHE A 60 -4.35 -1.37 -3.76
N GLU A 61 -3.27 -1.21 -3.00
CA GLU A 61 -3.01 -1.91 -1.76
C GLU A 61 -3.34 -1.03 -0.55
N PRO A 62 -3.96 -1.57 0.52
CA PRO A 62 -4.24 -0.80 1.71
C PRO A 62 -2.98 -0.37 2.45
N VAL A 63 -3.05 0.85 2.99
CA VAL A 63 -2.04 1.50 3.82
C VAL A 63 -2.64 1.76 5.19
N ALA A 64 -1.94 1.36 6.24
CA ALA A 64 -2.30 1.66 7.62
C ALA A 64 -1.03 1.81 8.45
N LEU A 65 -0.61 3.04 8.73
CA LEU A 65 0.61 3.38 9.44
C LEU A 65 0.27 4.10 10.75
N SER A 66 1.01 3.84 11.83
CA SER A 66 0.85 4.61 13.07
C SER A 66 1.35 6.04 12.84
N PHE A 67 0.51 7.04 13.06
CA PHE A 67 0.82 8.45 12.79
C PHE A 67 0.00 9.34 13.72
N GLU A 68 0.69 10.11 14.55
CA GLU A 68 0.07 11.05 15.46
C GLU A 68 0.20 12.47 14.90
N GLY A 69 -0.89 13.02 14.39
CA GLY A 69 -0.96 14.38 13.86
C GLY A 69 -2.33 14.66 13.26
N SER A 70 -2.62 15.91 12.93
CA SER A 70 -3.90 16.28 12.27
C SER A 70 -3.80 16.24 10.75
N SER A 71 -2.58 16.27 10.20
CA SER A 71 -2.36 16.22 8.75
C SER A 71 -1.00 15.60 8.45
N VAL A 72 -0.95 14.74 7.45
CA VAL A 72 0.31 14.19 6.93
C VAL A 72 0.96 15.15 5.93
N SER A 73 2.26 15.38 6.05
CA SER A 73 3.07 16.08 5.04
C SER A 73 3.95 15.09 4.26
N ALA A 74 4.59 15.55 3.18
CA ALA A 74 5.53 14.72 2.43
C ALA A 74 6.67 14.22 3.33
N ASP A 75 7.27 15.12 4.12
CA ASP A 75 8.29 14.83 5.13
C ASP A 75 7.86 13.77 6.16
N ASP A 76 6.58 13.77 6.56
CA ASP A 76 6.06 12.78 7.50
C ASP A 76 5.95 11.41 6.83
N LEU A 77 5.42 11.37 5.60
CA LEU A 77 5.31 10.15 4.82
C LEU A 77 6.70 9.57 4.53
N GLU A 78 7.68 10.40 4.17
CA GLU A 78 9.09 10.03 3.96
C GLU A 78 9.66 9.25 5.14
N LYS A 79 9.46 9.78 6.36
CA LYS A 79 9.92 9.15 7.59
C LYS A 79 9.18 7.85 7.89
N LEU A 80 7.89 7.77 7.57
CA LEU A 80 7.07 6.59 7.81
C LEU A 80 7.43 5.43 6.87
N ILE A 81 7.66 5.74 5.59
CA ILE A 81 7.88 4.72 4.55
C ILE A 81 9.38 4.47 4.30
N GLY A 82 10.26 5.35 4.79
CA GLY A 82 11.71 5.30 4.60
C GLY A 82 12.13 5.63 3.18
N SER A 83 11.56 6.68 2.59
CA SER A 83 11.94 7.19 1.25
C SER A 83 12.37 8.65 1.32
N ASP A 84 13.20 9.06 0.37
CA ASP A 84 13.76 10.42 0.28
C ASP A 84 13.18 11.24 -0.89
N LYS A 85 12.18 10.71 -1.60
CA LYS A 85 11.61 11.32 -2.81
C LYS A 85 10.08 11.28 -2.79
N VAL A 86 9.47 11.98 -1.84
CA VAL A 86 8.01 12.09 -1.77
C VAL A 86 7.56 13.49 -2.21
N GLU A 87 6.62 13.54 -3.15
CA GLU A 87 6.01 14.76 -3.63
C GLU A 87 4.50 14.74 -3.40
N GLU A 88 3.93 15.85 -2.91
CA GLU A 88 2.48 15.97 -2.77
C GLU A 88 1.85 16.30 -4.13
N VAL A 89 0.95 15.42 -4.59
CA VAL A 89 0.28 15.54 -5.88
C VAL A 89 -1.06 16.25 -5.71
N LYS A 90 -1.21 17.43 -6.33
CA LYS A 90 -2.44 18.22 -6.31
C LYS A 90 -2.87 18.62 -7.72
N GLY A 91 -4.19 18.62 -7.97
CA GLY A 91 -4.75 19.16 -9.21
C GLY A 91 -4.52 18.31 -10.47
N THR A 92 -4.09 17.07 -10.34
CA THR A 92 -3.85 16.14 -11.46
C THR A 92 -5.11 15.44 -11.95
N GLY A 93 -6.27 15.67 -11.31
CA GLY A 93 -7.51 14.96 -11.60
C GLY A 93 -7.56 13.55 -11.02
N PHE A 94 -6.52 13.09 -10.31
CA PHE A 94 -6.47 11.78 -9.65
C PHE A 94 -7.72 11.53 -8.80
N GLU A 95 -8.13 12.51 -7.99
CA GLU A 95 -9.31 12.39 -7.12
C GLU A 95 -10.62 12.18 -7.90
N SER A 96 -10.68 12.72 -9.13
CA SER A 96 -11.84 12.58 -9.99
C SER A 96 -11.87 11.24 -10.75
N GLN A 97 -10.69 10.66 -11.02
CA GLN A 97 -10.53 9.38 -11.69
C GLN A 97 -10.76 8.21 -10.72
N TYR A 98 -10.22 8.31 -9.50
CA TYR A 98 -10.28 7.25 -8.48
C TYR A 98 -11.23 7.60 -7.33
N LYS A 99 -12.48 7.97 -7.69
CA LYS A 99 -13.47 8.40 -6.68
C LYS A 99 -13.73 7.34 -5.61
N LYS A 100 -13.81 6.06 -5.99
CA LYS A 100 -14.05 4.96 -5.03
C LYS A 100 -12.89 4.84 -4.03
N VAL A 101 -11.65 4.91 -4.50
CA VAL A 101 -10.45 4.95 -3.66
C VAL A 101 -10.53 6.14 -2.69
N VAL A 102 -10.78 7.35 -3.21
CA VAL A 102 -10.88 8.56 -2.39
C VAL A 102 -12.02 8.47 -1.38
N ASP A 103 -13.20 8.00 -1.77
CA ASP A 103 -14.35 7.85 -0.87
C ASP A 103 -14.08 6.81 0.23
N ALA A 104 -13.43 5.68 -0.10
CA ALA A 104 -13.05 4.68 0.88
C ALA A 104 -12.01 5.23 1.87
N VAL A 105 -11.01 5.97 1.39
CA VAL A 105 -10.01 6.64 2.23
C VAL A 105 -10.68 7.70 3.10
N LYS A 106 -11.63 8.49 2.57
CA LYS A 106 -12.41 9.44 3.39
C LYS A 106 -13.19 8.76 4.50
N GLN A 107 -13.84 7.63 4.21
CA GLN A 107 -14.58 6.86 5.21
C GLN A 107 -13.68 6.24 6.28
N ALA A 108 -12.42 5.97 5.94
CA ALA A 108 -11.46 5.37 6.85
C ALA A 108 -10.91 6.34 7.91
N GLY A 109 -10.99 7.66 7.71
CA GLY A 109 -10.45 8.66 8.64
C GLY A 109 -11.28 9.95 8.72
N ASP A 110 -10.60 11.10 8.82
CA ASP A 110 -11.24 12.40 9.07
C ASP A 110 -11.71 13.13 7.79
N GLY A 111 -11.63 12.47 6.63
CA GLY A 111 -12.12 12.99 5.36
C GLY A 111 -11.13 13.89 4.59
N THR A 112 -9.99 14.23 5.19
CA THR A 112 -8.93 15.00 4.52
C THR A 112 -7.98 14.06 3.78
N VAL A 113 -8.28 13.82 2.50
CA VAL A 113 -7.46 12.97 1.64
C VAL A 113 -6.33 13.78 1.03
N LYS A 114 -5.12 13.21 1.07
CA LYS A 114 -3.95 13.73 0.38
C LYS A 114 -3.39 12.64 -0.52
N VAL A 115 -2.85 13.08 -1.66
CA VAL A 115 -2.20 12.20 -2.62
C VAL A 115 -0.72 12.55 -2.65
N PHE A 116 0.12 11.55 -2.54
CA PHE A 116 1.58 11.68 -2.64
C PHE A 116 2.10 10.76 -3.73
N ARG A 117 3.14 11.19 -4.42
CA ARG A 117 3.92 10.38 -5.37
C ARG A 117 5.28 10.15 -4.77
N VAL A 118 5.69 8.91 -4.71
CA VAL A 118 6.97 8.48 -4.15
C VAL A 118 7.79 7.90 -5.29
N GLU A 119 8.89 8.55 -5.64
CA GLU A 119 9.77 8.03 -6.68
C GLU A 119 10.54 6.81 -6.13
N LEU A 120 10.38 5.68 -6.81
CA LEU A 120 11.14 4.46 -6.54
C LEU A 120 12.34 4.36 -7.50
N GLN A 121 13.00 3.21 -7.52
CA GLN A 121 14.12 2.97 -8.42
C GLN A 121 13.68 2.84 -9.88
N GLY A 122 14.36 3.56 -10.77
CA GLY A 122 14.17 3.48 -12.22
C GLY A 122 12.93 4.24 -12.69
N THR A 123 12.07 3.58 -13.44
CA THR A 123 10.81 4.11 -13.98
C THR A 123 9.62 3.83 -13.06
N ARG A 124 9.85 3.56 -11.77
CA ARG A 124 8.79 3.18 -10.84
C ARG A 124 8.45 4.32 -9.90
N ALA A 125 7.16 4.53 -9.64
CA ALA A 125 6.67 5.45 -8.63
C ALA A 125 5.54 4.80 -7.82
N GLU A 126 5.41 5.09 -6.54
CA GLU A 126 4.24 4.70 -5.74
C GLU A 126 3.34 5.91 -5.51
N TYR A 127 2.06 5.78 -5.83
CA TYR A 127 1.05 6.79 -5.50
C TYR A 127 0.36 6.41 -4.20
N TYR A 128 0.46 7.27 -3.19
CA TYR A 128 -0.15 7.10 -1.88
C TYR A 128 -1.35 8.03 -1.74
N VAL A 129 -2.54 7.45 -1.52
CA VAL A 129 -3.79 8.16 -1.25
C VAL A 129 -4.13 7.92 0.21
N VAL A 130 -3.86 8.89 1.07
CA VAL A 130 -3.91 8.70 2.52
C VAL A 130 -4.76 9.77 3.19
N THR A 131 -5.39 9.40 4.29
CA THR A 131 -6.01 10.32 5.26
C THR A 131 -5.42 10.05 6.62
N VAL A 132 -5.50 11.06 7.48
CA VAL A 132 -5.30 10.85 8.91
C VAL A 132 -6.63 10.40 9.55
N ASP A 133 -6.52 9.52 10.53
CA ASP A 133 -7.56 9.07 11.44
C ASP A 133 -7.13 9.49 12.86
N GLU A 134 -7.44 10.73 13.21
CA GLU A 134 -7.16 11.36 14.51
C GLU A 134 -7.79 10.59 15.66
N LYS A 135 -8.90 9.89 15.42
CA LYS A 135 -9.59 9.08 16.45
C LYS A 135 -8.75 7.89 16.90
N GLN A 136 -7.98 7.30 15.99
CA GLN A 136 -7.15 6.13 16.27
C GLN A 136 -5.65 6.44 16.25
N GLY A 137 -5.25 7.69 15.97
CA GLY A 137 -3.84 8.09 15.93
C GLY A 137 -3.06 7.36 14.82
N ARG A 138 -3.64 7.31 13.62
CA ARG A 138 -3.05 6.56 12.50
C ARG A 138 -3.30 7.21 11.16
N LEU A 139 -2.44 6.90 10.21
CA LEU A 139 -2.57 7.22 8.80
C LEU A 139 -3.15 6.01 8.08
N VAL A 140 -4.26 6.17 7.38
CA VAL A 140 -4.90 5.08 6.64
C VAL A 140 -5.17 5.51 5.20
N GLY A 141 -5.05 4.58 4.27
CA GLY A 141 -5.08 4.92 2.85
C GLY A 141 -4.98 3.74 1.91
N LEU A 142 -4.79 4.05 0.64
CA LEU A 142 -4.50 3.10 -0.43
C LEU A 142 -3.25 3.57 -1.16
N LYS A 143 -2.39 2.65 -1.57
CA LYS A 143 -1.25 2.93 -2.43
C LYS A 143 -1.32 2.12 -3.71
N ALA A 144 -0.72 2.60 -4.78
CA ALA A 144 -0.54 1.80 -5.98
C ALA A 144 0.85 2.03 -6.56
N LEU A 145 1.45 0.96 -7.07
CA LEU A 145 2.68 1.02 -7.83
C LEU A 145 2.36 1.48 -9.25
N ALA A 146 3.19 2.36 -9.81
CA ALA A 146 3.10 2.85 -11.16
C ALA A 146 4.44 2.63 -11.86
N VAL A 147 4.37 2.18 -13.10
CA VAL A 147 5.53 2.12 -14.00
C VAL A 147 5.36 3.18 -15.08
N GLU A 148 6.31 4.10 -15.13
CA GLU A 148 6.38 5.26 -16.03
C GLU A 148 7.52 5.02 -17.05
N SER A 149 7.25 4.19 -18.06
CA SER A 149 8.17 3.90 -19.17
C SER A 149 8.13 4.96 -20.26
#